data_AF-A0A6I9HF74-F1
#
_entry.id   AF-A0A6I9HF74-F1
#
_cell.length_a   1.000
_cell.length_b   1.000
_cell.length_c   1.000
_cell.angle_alpha   90.00
_cell.angle_beta   90.00
_cell.angle_gamma   90.00
#
_symmetry.space_group_name_H-M   'P 1'
#
loop_
_entity.id
_entity.type
_entity.pdbx_description
1 polymer ?
#
loop_
_entity_poly.entity_id
_entity_poly.type
_entity_poly.pdbx_seq_one_letter_code
_entity_poly.pdbx_strand_id
1 'polypeptide(L)' 'PRFCSGGKEKRIARYPYEWTLLERDRRLSGVNKHYVSKGLENIN' A
#
# COMPACT_ATOMS: atom_id res chain seq x y z
N PRO A 1 4.91 5.94 -13.69
CA PRO A 1 3.59 5.75 -14.33
C PRO A 1 2.48 5.48 -13.30
N ARG A 2 1.39 6.27 -13.31
CA ARG A 2 0.25 6.11 -12.38
C ARG A 2 -0.52 4.78 -12.56
N PHE A 3 -0.31 4.10 -13.69
CA PHE A 3 -0.97 2.83 -14.04
C PHE A 3 -0.63 1.69 -13.06
N CYS A 4 0.65 1.55 -12.68
CA CYS A 4 1.09 0.44 -11.84
C CYS A 4 0.79 0.62 -10.33
N SER A 5 0.30 1.80 -9.93
CA SER A 5 0.04 2.16 -8.52
C SER A 5 -1.45 2.47 -8.27
N GLY A 6 -2.35 1.92 -9.08
CA GLY A 6 -3.79 2.09 -8.94
C GLY A 6 -4.27 3.53 -9.14
N GLY A 7 -3.63 4.30 -10.03
CA GLY A 7 -3.96 5.70 -10.30
C GLY A 7 -3.35 6.71 -9.32
N LYS A 8 -2.73 6.24 -8.24
CA LYS A 8 -2.05 7.08 -7.23
C LYS A 8 -0.59 7.32 -7.60
N GLU A 9 0.03 8.27 -6.90
CA GLU A 9 1.48 8.43 -6.93
C GLU A 9 2.17 7.19 -6.35
N LYS A 10 3.28 6.81 -6.98
CA LYS A 10 4.09 5.69 -6.53
C LYS A 10 4.70 6.05 -5.18
N ARG A 11 4.49 5.21 -4.15
CA ARG A 11 5.20 5.37 -2.87
C ARG A 11 6.69 5.06 -3.05
N ILE A 12 7.54 5.96 -2.58
CA ILE A 12 9.00 5.81 -2.53
C ILE A 12 9.37 5.64 -1.06
N ALA A 13 9.91 4.48 -0.68
CA ALA A 13 10.44 4.27 0.66
C ALA A 13 11.93 4.62 0.66
N ARG A 14 12.29 5.77 1.25
CA ARG A 14 13.69 6.22 1.42
C ARG A 14 14.29 5.69 2.71
N TYR A 15 13.46 5.50 3.72
CA TYR A 15 13.83 5.04 5.04
C TYR A 15 13.23 3.65 5.35
N PRO A 16 13.86 2.89 6.27
CA PRO A 16 13.38 1.55 6.63
C PRO A 16 11.95 1.54 7.16
N TYR A 17 11.53 2.57 7.89
CA TYR A 17 10.16 2.67 8.42
C TYR A 17 9.11 2.80 7.30
N GLU A 18 9.45 3.45 6.19
CA GLU A 18 8.54 3.58 5.05
C GLU A 18 8.36 2.21 4.37
N TRP A 19 9.43 1.42 4.32
CA TRP A 19 9.38 0.07 3.78
C TRP A 19 8.48 -0.85 4.61
N THR A 20 8.62 -0.82 5.95
CA THR A 20 7.78 -1.63 6.83
C THR A 20 6.30 -1.27 6.73
N LEU A 21 5.97 0.02 6.57
CA LEU A 21 4.60 0.47 6.33
C LEU A 21 4.05 0.02 4.96
N LEU A 22 4.89 0.00 3.93
CA LEU A 22 4.52 -0.44 2.58
C LEU A 22 4.28 -1.95 2.52
N GLU A 23 5.10 -2.72 3.24
CA GLU A 23 4.89 -4.15 3.45
C GLU A 23 3.65 -4.46 4.28
N ARG A 24 3.38 -3.66 5.31
CA ARG A 24 2.14 -3.76 6.08
C ARG A 24 0.93 -3.61 5.17
N ASP A 25 0.90 -2.57 4.33
CA ASP A 25 -0.20 -2.31 3.39
C ASP A 25 -0.36 -3.47 2.39
N ARG A 26 0.77 -3.99 1.85
CA ARG A 26 0.78 -5.17 0.97
C ARG A 26 0.12 -6.40 1.62
N ARG A 27 0.38 -6.63 2.92
CA ARG A 27 -0.17 -7.78 3.67
C ARG A 27 -1.65 -7.58 3.99
N LEU A 28 -2.03 -6.38 4.46
CA LEU A 28 -3.42 -6.04 4.81
C LEU A 28 -4.35 -5.99 3.59
N SER A 29 -3.80 -5.68 2.43
CA SER A 29 -4.53 -5.64 1.16
C SER A 29 -5.22 -6.97 0.80
N GLY A 30 -4.67 -8.12 1.24
CA GLY A 30 -5.18 -9.46 0.90
C GLY A 30 -4.93 -9.89 -0.55
N VAL A 31 -4.59 -8.95 -1.45
CA VAL A 31 -4.27 -9.23 -2.87
C VAL A 31 -2.80 -8.97 -3.21
N ASN A 32 -1.95 -8.92 -2.19
CA ASN A 32 -0.50 -8.72 -2.33
C ASN A 32 -0.11 -7.41 -3.07
N LYS A 33 -0.91 -6.34 -2.91
CA LYS A 33 -0.71 -5.05 -3.59
C LYS A 33 -0.77 -3.89 -2.60
N HIS A 34 0.33 -3.16 -2.45
CA HIS A 34 0.49 -2.05 -1.49
C HIS A 34 -0.25 -0.74 -1.86
N TYR A 35 -0.92 -0.68 -3.01
CA TYR A 35 -1.70 0.50 -3.44
C TYR A 35 -3.20 0.32 -3.22
N VAL A 36 -3.62 -0.91 -2.86
CA VAL A 36 -5.01 -1.26 -2.55
C VAL A 36 -5.23 -0.96 -1.08
N SER A 37 -5.57 0.30 -0.82
CA SER A 37 -5.86 0.79 0.53
C SER A 37 -7.15 0.15 1.06
N LYS A 38 -7.12 -0.28 2.31
CA LYS A 38 -8.28 -0.74 3.08
C LYS A 38 -8.65 0.35 4.08
N GLY A 39 -9.88 0.83 4.02
CA GLY A 39 -10.41 1.82 4.94
C GLY A 39 -11.07 1.19 6.17
N LEU A 40 -12.00 1.94 6.75
CA LEU A 40 -12.80 1.51 7.89
C LEU A 40 -13.72 0.34 7.55
N GLU A 41 -13.98 0.07 6.26
CA GLU A 41 -14.75 -1.11 5.83
C GLU A 41 -14.10 -2.45 6.20
N ASN A 42 -12.83 -2.45 6.58
CA ASN A 42 -12.09 -3.66 6.98
C ASN A 42 -12.08 -3.88 8.51
N ILE A 43 -12.65 -2.97 9.29
CA ILE A 43 -12.70 -3.00 10.76
C ILE A 43 -14.17 -3.17 11.14
N ASN A 44 -14.67 -4.40 11.03
CA ASN A 44 -16.01 -4.74 11.52
C ASN A 44 -16.00 -4.87 13.04
#